data_AF-A0A1F2Z2S1-F1
#
_entry.id   AF-A0A1F2Z2S1-F1
#
_cell.length_a   1.000
_cell.length_b   1.000
_cell.length_c   1.000
_cell.angle_alpha   90.00
_cell.angle_beta   90.00
_cell.angle_gamma   90.00
#
_symmetry.space_group_name_H-M   'P 1'
#
loop_
_entity.id
_entity.type
_entity.pdbx_description
1 polymer ?
#
loop_
_entity_poly.entity_id
_entity_poly.type
_entity_poly.pdbx_seq_one_letter_code
_entity_poly.pdbx_strand_id
1 'polypeptide(L)'
;MKKILLMTAILFVANIPAFSHAEGTAITGEMAEKYFANCVTGAEKEGTMTPDSQKKYCACTAMNMQKSMTQEDLSALSSRGDTARPALNKVLISVNGPCMQYPTHDLIHKKCMTDVKNPAICSCLSNKMANFMKSISGQMLPKILADNPNIFDPVTPIMETPEFVQTQQKIALSCATNPNQN
;
A
#
# COMPACT_ATOMS: atom_id res chain seq x y z
N MET A 1 -16.77 70.71 11.21
CA MET A 1 -17.32 70.85 12.58
C MET A 1 -16.87 69.64 13.41
N LYS A 2 -16.33 69.92 14.61
CA LYS A 2 -16.29 69.11 15.87
C LYS A 2 -16.10 67.58 15.76
N LYS A 3 -14.97 67.02 16.22
CA LYS A 3 -14.65 66.59 17.63
C LYS A 3 -15.45 65.32 18.00
N ILE A 4 -14.95 64.19 18.54
CA ILE A 4 -13.88 63.82 19.49
C ILE A 4 -13.93 62.25 19.52
N LEU A 5 -12.82 61.51 19.40
CA LEU A 5 -11.92 60.99 20.47
C LEU A 5 -12.48 59.80 21.29
N LEU A 6 -11.54 58.91 21.66
CA LEU A 6 -11.56 57.77 22.60
C LEU A 6 -11.79 56.39 21.96
N MET A 7 -10.71 55.64 21.68
CA MET A 7 -10.08 54.67 22.59
C MET A 7 -11.09 53.67 23.17
N THR A 8 -11.00 52.41 22.76
CA THR A 8 -10.51 51.34 23.64
C THR A 8 -10.10 50.16 22.76
N ALA A 9 -8.79 49.90 22.69
CA ALA A 9 -8.27 48.65 22.16
C ALA A 9 -8.61 47.54 23.17
N ILE A 10 -9.60 46.71 22.87
CA ILE A 10 -9.76 45.44 23.55
C ILE A 10 -8.88 44.43 22.81
N LEU A 11 -7.66 44.28 23.30
CA LEU A 11 -6.83 43.11 23.06
C LEU A 11 -7.55 41.90 23.67
N PHE A 12 -8.45 41.28 22.91
CA PHE A 12 -8.69 39.87 23.10
C PHE A 12 -7.43 39.17 22.61
N VAL A 13 -6.53 38.90 23.55
CA VAL A 13 -5.60 37.78 23.44
C VAL A 13 -6.51 36.56 23.44
N ALA A 14 -7.03 36.23 22.26
CA ALA A 14 -7.50 34.88 22.00
C ALA A 14 -6.27 34.02 22.21
N ASN A 15 -6.21 33.33 23.34
CA ASN A 15 -5.48 32.10 23.44
C ASN A 15 -6.02 31.23 22.32
N ILE A 16 -5.37 31.29 21.16
CA ILE A 16 -5.50 30.31 20.11
C ILE A 16 -4.99 29.04 20.79
N PRO A 17 -5.83 28.04 21.14
CA PRO A 17 -5.27 26.73 21.40
C PRO A 17 -4.54 26.38 20.11
N ALA A 18 -3.21 26.38 20.18
CA ALA A 18 -2.35 25.92 19.13
C ALA A 18 -2.93 24.59 18.65
N PHE A 19 -3.20 24.52 17.36
CA PHE A 19 -3.67 23.37 16.61
C PHE A 19 -3.17 22.06 17.22
N SER A 20 -3.99 21.45 18.07
CA SER A 20 -3.86 20.03 18.31
C SER A 20 -4.42 19.41 17.04
N HIS A 21 -3.52 19.01 16.13
CA HIS A 21 -3.89 18.06 15.09
C HIS A 21 -4.50 16.89 15.87
N ALA A 22 -5.82 16.70 15.78
CA ALA A 22 -6.43 15.50 16.31
C ALA A 22 -5.78 14.35 15.54
N GLU A 23 -4.80 13.68 16.15
CA GLU A 23 -4.38 12.36 15.68
C GLU A 23 -5.67 11.53 15.66
N GLY A 24 -6.07 11.07 14.47
CA GLY A 24 -7.32 10.33 14.32
C GLY A 24 -7.34 9.10 15.22
N THR A 25 -8.54 8.62 15.56
CA THR A 25 -8.71 7.54 16.51
C THR A 25 -7.97 6.29 16.04
N ALA A 26 -7.08 5.74 16.88
CA ALA A 26 -6.28 4.59 16.51
C ALA A 26 -7.13 3.34 16.21
N ILE A 27 -6.64 2.51 15.28
CA ILE A 27 -7.20 1.19 14.99
C ILE A 27 -6.87 0.23 16.14
N THR A 28 -7.88 -0.47 16.66
CA THR A 28 -7.71 -1.44 17.74
C THR A 28 -7.17 -2.78 17.22
N GLY A 29 -6.65 -3.61 18.13
CA GLY A 29 -6.23 -4.99 17.80
C GLY A 29 -7.39 -5.82 17.24
N GLU A 30 -8.58 -5.71 17.83
CA GLU A 30 -9.79 -6.40 17.35
C GLU A 30 -10.15 -6.02 15.90
N MET A 31 -10.03 -4.74 15.56
CA MET A 31 -10.27 -4.28 14.18
C MET A 31 -9.24 -4.85 13.21
N ALA A 32 -7.97 -4.93 13.61
CA ALA A 32 -6.90 -5.53 12.81
C ALA A 32 -7.10 -7.04 12.62
N GLU A 33 -7.52 -7.76 13.66
CA GLU A 33 -7.86 -9.19 13.60
C GLU A 33 -9.04 -9.45 12.67
N LYS A 34 -10.10 -8.63 12.75
CA LYS A 34 -11.24 -8.72 11.83
C LYS A 34 -10.84 -8.44 10.39
N TYR A 35 -9.99 -7.44 10.16
CA TYR A 35 -9.45 -7.16 8.83
C TYR A 35 -8.63 -8.35 8.30
N PHE A 36 -7.75 -8.94 9.11
CA PHE A 36 -6.98 -10.12 8.75
C PHE A 36 -7.89 -11.27 8.29
N ALA A 37 -8.91 -11.61 9.08
CA ALA A 37 -9.83 -12.71 8.76
C ALA A 37 -10.59 -12.47 7.43
N ASN A 38 -11.07 -11.23 7.23
CA ASN A 38 -11.74 -10.84 5.99
C ASN A 38 -10.80 -10.87 4.79
N CYS A 39 -9.56 -10.40 4.95
CA CYS A 39 -8.55 -10.43 3.91
C CYS A 39 -8.24 -11.86 3.48
N VAL A 40 -8.04 -12.79 4.44
CA VAL A 40 -7.75 -14.21 4.12
C VAL A 40 -8.91 -14.81 3.34
N THR A 41 -10.14 -14.62 3.81
CA THR A 41 -11.35 -15.11 3.13
C THR A 41 -11.46 -14.55 1.70
N GLY A 42 -11.18 -13.26 1.52
CA GLY A 42 -11.19 -12.62 0.21
C GLY A 42 -10.11 -13.16 -0.73
N ALA A 43 -8.88 -13.31 -0.22
CA ALA A 43 -7.74 -13.79 -0.99
C ALA A 43 -7.88 -15.27 -1.39
N GLU A 44 -8.49 -16.09 -0.52
CA GLU A 44 -8.88 -17.47 -0.84
C GLU A 44 -9.87 -17.52 -2.01
N LYS A 45 -10.87 -16.64 -2.01
CA LYS A 45 -11.86 -16.54 -3.10
C LYS A 45 -11.25 -16.06 -4.41
N GLU A 46 -10.28 -15.14 -4.36
CA GLU A 46 -9.60 -14.61 -5.54
C GLU A 46 -8.72 -15.67 -6.22
N GLY A 47 -8.04 -16.51 -5.42
CA GLY A 47 -7.27 -17.65 -5.93
C GLY A 47 -5.99 -17.29 -6.70
N THR A 48 -5.50 -16.06 -6.58
CA THR A 48 -4.29 -15.56 -7.24
C THR A 48 -3.01 -15.82 -6.43
N MET A 49 -3.13 -15.92 -5.12
CA MET A 49 -2.04 -16.25 -4.18
C MET A 49 -2.18 -17.68 -3.63
N THR A 50 -1.04 -18.28 -3.28
CA THR A 50 -0.95 -19.52 -2.50
C THR A 50 -1.46 -19.31 -1.07
N PRO A 51 -1.91 -20.38 -0.37
CA PRO A 51 -2.41 -20.25 1.01
C PRO A 51 -1.42 -19.63 2.00
N ASP A 52 -0.11 -19.86 1.81
CA ASP A 52 0.94 -19.25 2.63
C ASP A 52 1.08 -17.74 2.34
N SER A 53 1.13 -17.36 1.06
CA SER A 53 1.18 -15.96 0.64
C SER A 53 -0.08 -15.18 1.04
N GLN A 54 -1.27 -15.79 1.01
CA GLN A 54 -2.51 -15.19 1.49
C GLN A 54 -2.38 -14.79 2.97
N LYS A 55 -1.95 -15.72 3.83
CA LYS A 55 -1.76 -15.45 5.26
C LYS A 55 -0.71 -14.37 5.52
N LYS A 56 0.43 -14.45 4.82
CA LYS A 56 1.53 -13.48 4.99
C LYS A 56 1.15 -12.09 4.48
N TYR A 57 0.45 -12.00 3.35
CA TYR A 57 -0.07 -10.76 2.80
C TYR A 57 -1.09 -10.13 3.76
N CYS A 58 -2.07 -10.91 4.22
CA CYS A 58 -3.11 -10.42 5.11
C CYS A 58 -2.58 -10.02 6.48
N ALA A 59 -1.60 -10.76 7.03
CA ALA A 59 -0.96 -10.38 8.29
C ALA A 59 -0.16 -9.07 8.14
N CYS A 60 0.59 -8.95 7.05
CA CYS A 60 1.35 -7.74 6.74
C CYS A 60 0.44 -6.51 6.58
N THR A 61 -0.65 -6.64 5.83
CA THR A 61 -1.60 -5.55 5.60
C THR A 61 -2.38 -5.22 6.87
N ALA A 62 -2.80 -6.19 7.69
CA ALA A 62 -3.45 -5.93 8.98
C ALA A 62 -2.55 -5.11 9.92
N MET A 63 -1.27 -5.49 10.02
CA MET A 63 -0.28 -4.75 10.82
C MET A 63 -0.09 -3.32 10.29
N ASN A 64 0.03 -3.13 8.97
CA ASN A 64 0.21 -1.80 8.40
C ASN A 64 -1.06 -0.95 8.47
N MET A 65 -2.24 -1.55 8.37
CA MET A 65 -3.52 -0.88 8.65
C MET A 65 -3.52 -0.32 10.07
N GLN A 66 -3.15 -1.14 11.06
CA GLN A 66 -3.10 -0.69 12.45
C GLN A 66 -2.09 0.45 12.68
N LYS A 67 -0.95 0.42 11.98
CA LYS A 67 0.13 1.42 12.11
C LYS A 67 -0.15 2.74 11.40
N SER A 68 -0.86 2.68 10.27
CA SER A 68 -0.96 3.82 9.36
C SER A 68 -2.35 4.43 9.31
N MET A 69 -3.42 3.66 9.51
CA MET A 69 -4.80 4.12 9.37
C MET A 69 -5.41 4.55 10.70
N THR A 70 -6.49 5.33 10.62
CA THR A 70 -7.35 5.68 11.76
C THR A 70 -8.77 5.16 11.54
N GLN A 71 -9.61 5.18 12.58
CA GLN A 71 -11.02 4.78 12.46
C GLN A 71 -11.79 5.72 11.51
N GLU A 72 -11.41 6.99 11.45
CA GLU A 72 -11.98 7.97 10.52
C GLU A 72 -11.60 7.64 9.08
N ASP A 73 -10.38 7.18 8.81
CA ASP A 73 -10.01 6.68 7.48
C ASP A 73 -10.90 5.50 7.07
N LEU A 74 -11.17 4.56 7.99
CA LEU A 74 -12.07 3.43 7.71
C LEU A 74 -13.52 3.88 7.48
N SER A 75 -13.99 4.87 8.24
CA SER A 75 -15.30 5.49 8.02
C SER A 75 -15.36 6.16 6.64
N ALA A 76 -14.31 6.87 6.24
CA ALA A 76 -14.21 7.49 4.93
C ALA A 76 -14.24 6.47 3.78
N LEU A 77 -13.63 5.29 3.95
CA LEU A 77 -13.72 4.19 2.97
C LEU A 77 -15.13 3.64 2.78
N SER A 78 -16.00 3.77 3.79
CA SER A 78 -17.42 3.38 3.68
C SER A 78 -18.28 4.42 2.94
N SER A 79 -17.74 5.62 2.73
CA SER A 79 -18.40 6.70 2.01
C SER A 79 -18.28 6.51 0.49
N ARG A 80 -19.22 7.05 -0.28
CA ARG A 80 -19.18 7.00 -1.75
C ARG A 80 -18.51 8.25 -2.32
N GLY A 81 -17.82 8.11 -3.46
CA GLY A 81 -17.28 9.23 -4.24
C GLY A 81 -15.92 9.73 -3.76
N ASP A 82 -15.60 10.98 -4.09
CA ASP A 82 -14.26 11.58 -3.94
C ASP A 82 -13.79 11.65 -2.48
N THR A 83 -14.71 11.62 -1.51
CA THR A 83 -14.39 11.65 -0.08
C THR A 83 -13.65 10.40 0.40
N ALA A 84 -13.81 9.26 -0.29
CA ALA A 84 -13.12 8.03 0.02
C ALA A 84 -11.69 7.98 -0.55
N ARG A 85 -11.37 8.83 -1.54
CA ARG A 85 -10.12 8.74 -2.30
C ARG A 85 -8.86 8.94 -1.44
N PRO A 86 -8.78 9.91 -0.52
CA PRO A 86 -7.60 10.06 0.33
C PRO A 86 -7.35 8.83 1.21
N ALA A 87 -8.40 8.30 1.85
CA ALA A 87 -8.31 7.10 2.66
C ALA A 87 -7.93 5.86 1.83
N LEU A 88 -8.47 5.75 0.61
CA LEU A 88 -8.12 4.66 -0.30
C LEU A 88 -6.66 4.76 -0.77
N ASN A 89 -6.18 5.94 -1.14
CA ASN A 89 -4.76 6.12 -1.49
C ASN A 89 -3.85 5.71 -0.33
N LYS A 90 -4.25 6.03 0.91
CA LYS A 90 -3.54 5.60 2.12
C LYS A 90 -3.54 4.08 2.27
N VAL A 91 -4.64 3.39 1.98
CA VAL A 91 -4.66 1.91 1.92
C VAL A 91 -3.69 1.40 0.85
N LEU A 92 -3.75 1.92 -0.37
CA LEU A 92 -2.92 1.42 -1.47
C LEU A 92 -1.43 1.62 -1.18
N ILE A 93 -1.04 2.79 -0.68
CA ILE A 93 0.36 3.16 -0.43
C ILE A 93 0.88 2.55 0.87
N SER A 94 0.19 2.80 1.99
CA SER A 94 0.72 2.53 3.32
C SER A 94 0.32 1.16 3.86
N VAL A 95 -0.80 0.60 3.42
CA VAL A 95 -1.27 -0.72 3.86
C VAL A 95 -0.82 -1.80 2.89
N ASN A 96 -1.14 -1.65 1.60
CA ASN A 96 -0.87 -2.67 0.59
C ASN A 96 0.57 -2.63 0.09
N GLY A 97 1.12 -1.43 -0.19
CA GLY A 97 2.45 -1.22 -0.79
C GLY A 97 3.54 -2.09 -0.17
N PRO A 98 3.81 -1.96 1.15
CA PRO A 98 4.84 -2.72 1.85
C PRO A 98 4.67 -4.25 1.79
N CYS A 99 3.49 -4.73 1.42
CA CYS A 99 3.11 -6.14 1.43
C CYS A 99 2.99 -6.74 0.02
N MET A 100 3.13 -5.94 -1.06
CA MET A 100 2.95 -6.41 -2.45
C MET A 100 3.96 -7.46 -2.91
N GLN A 101 5.03 -7.68 -2.15
CA GLN A 101 5.99 -8.75 -2.41
C GLN A 101 5.33 -10.14 -2.51
N TYR A 102 4.30 -10.41 -1.72
CA TYR A 102 3.64 -11.73 -1.68
C TYR A 102 2.83 -12.02 -2.94
N PRO A 103 1.87 -11.17 -3.37
CA PRO A 103 1.17 -11.39 -4.63
C PRO A 103 2.13 -11.33 -5.83
N THR A 104 3.14 -10.48 -5.80
CA THR A 104 4.15 -10.39 -6.87
C THR A 104 4.97 -11.67 -6.99
N HIS A 105 5.40 -12.24 -5.86
CA HIS A 105 6.11 -13.53 -5.83
C HIS A 105 5.31 -14.60 -6.57
N ASP A 106 4.05 -14.80 -6.16
CA ASP A 106 3.22 -15.90 -6.67
C ASP A 106 2.86 -15.69 -8.15
N LEU A 107 2.57 -14.45 -8.54
CA LEU A 107 2.28 -14.10 -9.93
C LEU A 107 3.48 -14.39 -10.85
N ILE A 108 4.67 -13.95 -10.46
CA ILE A 108 5.90 -14.15 -11.24
C ILE A 108 6.29 -15.62 -11.26
N HIS A 109 6.20 -16.31 -10.11
CA HIS A 109 6.49 -17.74 -10.03
C HIS A 109 5.56 -18.54 -10.94
N LYS A 110 4.25 -18.29 -10.88
CA LYS A 110 3.25 -18.96 -11.72
C LYS A 110 3.49 -18.72 -13.20
N LYS A 111 3.74 -17.47 -13.60
CA LYS A 111 4.05 -17.13 -14.99
C LYS A 111 5.34 -17.81 -15.46
N CYS A 112 6.41 -17.72 -14.67
CA CYS A 112 7.68 -18.37 -15.00
C CYS A 112 7.52 -19.90 -15.12
N MET A 113 6.80 -20.54 -14.20
CA MET A 113 6.58 -22.00 -14.27
C MET A 113 5.74 -22.41 -15.47
N THR A 114 4.87 -21.52 -15.97
CA THR A 114 4.12 -21.74 -17.21
C THR A 114 5.04 -21.68 -18.44
N ASP A 115 5.89 -20.65 -18.50
CA ASP A 115 6.68 -20.31 -19.68
C ASP A 115 8.02 -21.06 -19.76
N VAL A 116 8.74 -21.15 -18.63
CA VAL A 116 10.12 -21.64 -18.53
C VAL A 116 10.19 -23.07 -17.97
N LYS A 117 9.25 -23.45 -17.09
CA LYS A 117 9.15 -24.79 -16.49
C LYS A 117 10.41 -25.27 -15.75
N ASN A 118 11.21 -24.35 -15.22
CA ASN A 118 12.40 -24.66 -14.42
C ASN A 118 12.23 -24.12 -12.99
N PRO A 119 12.03 -25.00 -11.98
CA PRO A 119 11.78 -24.57 -10.60
C PRO A 119 12.89 -23.71 -9.99
N ALA A 120 14.15 -23.99 -10.29
CA ALA A 120 15.28 -23.24 -9.72
C ALA A 120 15.32 -21.80 -10.27
N ILE A 121 15.17 -21.65 -11.59
CA ILE A 121 15.11 -20.33 -12.23
C ILE A 121 13.88 -19.55 -11.75
N CYS A 122 12.72 -20.21 -11.67
CA CYS A 122 11.48 -19.53 -11.30
C CYS A 122 11.44 -19.12 -9.83
N SER A 123 11.99 -19.94 -8.92
CA SER A 123 12.16 -19.56 -7.52
C SER A 123 13.13 -18.38 -7.37
N CYS A 124 14.27 -18.39 -8.08
CA CYS A 124 15.21 -17.26 -8.07
C CYS A 124 14.54 -15.97 -8.55
N LEU A 125 13.84 -16.04 -9.69
CA LEU A 125 13.19 -14.87 -10.30
C LEU A 125 12.08 -14.32 -9.40
N SER A 126 11.19 -15.18 -8.90
CA SER A 126 10.07 -14.73 -8.05
C SER A 126 10.56 -14.12 -6.74
N ASN A 127 11.57 -14.71 -6.09
CA ASN A 127 12.12 -14.19 -4.83
C ASN A 127 12.78 -12.82 -5.02
N LYS A 128 13.64 -12.67 -6.03
CA LYS A 128 14.33 -11.39 -6.27
C LYS A 128 13.36 -10.29 -6.70
N MET A 129 12.36 -10.61 -7.52
CA MET A 129 11.35 -9.62 -7.93
C MET A 129 10.39 -9.25 -6.81
N ALA A 130 10.03 -10.19 -5.92
CA ALA A 130 9.25 -9.89 -4.72
C ALA A 130 9.98 -8.89 -3.80
N ASN A 131 11.28 -9.10 -3.57
CA ASN A 131 12.12 -8.17 -2.80
C ASN A 131 12.22 -6.80 -3.46
N PHE A 132 12.33 -6.77 -4.79
CA PHE A 132 12.32 -5.52 -5.54
C PHE A 132 10.97 -4.78 -5.40
N MET A 133 9.85 -5.48 -5.54
CA MET A 133 8.51 -4.91 -5.35
C MET A 133 8.35 -4.29 -3.96
N LYS A 134 8.79 -4.98 -2.90
CA LYS A 134 8.78 -4.44 -1.53
C LYS A 134 9.49 -3.08 -1.45
N SER A 135 10.62 -2.96 -2.14
CA SER A 135 11.50 -1.79 -2.07
C SER A 135 10.98 -0.62 -2.90
N ILE A 136 10.34 -0.90 -4.05
CA ILE A 136 9.97 0.11 -5.04
C ILE A 136 8.52 0.63 -4.86
N SER A 137 7.62 -0.19 -4.30
CA SER A 137 6.18 0.14 -4.20
C SER A 137 5.89 1.48 -3.51
N GLY A 138 6.55 1.77 -2.38
CA GLY A 138 6.37 3.02 -1.65
C GLY A 138 6.83 4.26 -2.42
N GLN A 139 7.76 4.10 -3.37
CA GLN A 139 8.24 5.19 -4.21
C GLN A 139 7.32 5.43 -5.42
N MET A 140 6.81 4.34 -6.02
CA MET A 140 6.06 4.42 -7.27
C MET A 140 4.58 4.72 -7.08
N LEU A 141 3.95 4.16 -6.05
CA LEU A 141 2.51 4.29 -5.84
C LEU A 141 2.02 5.74 -5.68
N PRO A 142 2.70 6.63 -4.94
CA PRO A 142 2.27 8.02 -4.86
C PRO A 142 2.18 8.68 -6.24
N LYS A 143 3.16 8.43 -7.11
CA LYS A 143 3.17 8.97 -8.48
C LYS A 143 2.09 8.34 -9.35
N ILE A 144 2.00 7.01 -9.34
CA ILE A 144 0.99 6.25 -10.10
C ILE A 144 -0.43 6.70 -9.76
N LEU A 145 -0.73 6.91 -8.47
CA LEU A 145 -2.05 7.34 -8.02
C LEU A 145 -2.33 8.82 -8.28
N ALA A 146 -1.30 9.66 -8.33
CA ALA A 146 -1.43 11.05 -8.76
C ALA A 146 -1.76 11.15 -10.26
N ASP A 147 -1.14 10.31 -11.08
CA ASP A 147 -1.35 10.27 -12.54
C ASP A 147 -2.70 9.62 -12.89
N ASN A 148 -3.13 8.60 -12.14
CA ASN A 148 -4.42 7.95 -12.31
C ASN A 148 -5.09 7.67 -10.96
N PRO A 149 -6.01 8.54 -10.51
CA PRO A 149 -6.66 8.37 -9.23
C PRO A 149 -7.68 7.22 -9.23
N ASN A 150 -8.02 6.60 -10.37
CA ASN A 150 -9.03 5.54 -10.44
C ASN A 150 -8.45 4.12 -10.27
N ILE A 151 -7.19 4.01 -9.84
CA ILE A 151 -6.56 2.72 -9.56
C ILE A 151 -7.12 2.12 -8.25
N PHE A 152 -7.38 0.81 -8.30
CA PHE A 152 -7.82 0.00 -7.16
C PHE A 152 -6.96 -1.25 -6.97
N ASP A 153 -6.43 -1.83 -8.06
CA ASP A 153 -5.33 -2.79 -8.02
C ASP A 153 -4.00 -2.06 -8.29
N PRO A 154 -3.14 -1.91 -7.26
CA PRO A 154 -1.88 -1.21 -7.36
C PRO A 154 -0.72 -2.06 -7.88
N VAL A 155 -0.86 -3.40 -7.99
CA VAL A 155 0.23 -4.29 -8.42
C VAL A 155 0.49 -4.13 -9.91
N THR A 156 -0.56 -4.24 -10.73
CA THR A 156 -0.46 -4.19 -12.20
C THR A 156 0.22 -2.90 -12.69
N PRO A 157 -0.18 -1.69 -12.25
CA PRO A 157 0.44 -0.45 -12.71
C PRO A 157 1.94 -0.34 -12.37
N ILE A 158 2.40 -0.90 -11.25
CA ILE A 158 3.84 -0.95 -10.94
C ILE A 158 4.56 -1.87 -11.94
N MET A 159 3.99 -3.05 -12.19
CA MET A 159 4.62 -4.08 -13.02
C MET A 159 4.79 -3.66 -14.49
N GLU A 160 3.93 -2.75 -14.97
CA GLU A 160 3.98 -2.22 -16.33
C GLU A 160 5.00 -1.08 -16.50
N THR A 161 5.60 -0.60 -15.41
CA THR A 161 6.58 0.49 -15.52
C THR A 161 7.90 0.04 -16.15
N PRO A 162 8.59 0.94 -16.89
CA PRO A 162 9.89 0.62 -17.48
C PRO A 162 10.92 0.13 -16.45
N GLU A 163 10.93 0.71 -15.26
CA GLU A 163 11.86 0.34 -14.19
C GLU A 163 11.64 -1.10 -13.71
N PHE A 164 10.38 -1.51 -13.53
CA PHE A 164 10.05 -2.88 -13.15
C PHE A 164 10.42 -3.87 -14.27
N VAL A 165 10.04 -3.58 -15.52
CA VAL A 165 10.31 -4.44 -16.68
C VAL A 165 11.82 -4.62 -16.90
N GLN A 166 12.60 -3.54 -16.86
CA GLN A 166 14.05 -3.62 -17.04
C GLN A 166 14.74 -4.38 -15.91
N THR A 167 14.28 -4.20 -14.67
CA THR A 167 14.79 -4.93 -13.51
C THR A 167 14.47 -6.42 -13.60
N GLN A 168 13.26 -6.77 -14.04
CA GLN A 168 12.86 -8.14 -14.28
C GLN A 168 13.74 -8.81 -15.34
N GLN A 169 14.07 -8.14 -16.44
CA GLN A 169 14.97 -8.67 -17.47
C GLN A 169 16.37 -8.96 -16.92
N LYS A 170 16.94 -8.03 -16.13
CA LYS A 170 18.26 -8.21 -15.50
C LYS A 170 18.26 -9.38 -14.51
N ILE A 171 17.25 -9.47 -13.65
CA ILE A 171 17.11 -10.57 -12.70
C ILE A 171 16.89 -11.90 -13.43
N ALA A 172 16.06 -11.94 -14.47
CA ALA A 172 15.82 -13.14 -15.25
C ALA A 172 17.11 -13.68 -15.87
N LEU A 173 17.95 -12.82 -16.45
CA LEU A 173 19.26 -13.22 -16.98
C LEU A 173 20.19 -13.75 -15.88
N SER A 174 20.22 -13.09 -14.72
CA SER A 174 21.00 -13.55 -13.57
C SER A 174 20.54 -14.93 -13.09
N CYS A 175 19.23 -15.16 -12.99
CA CYS A 175 18.68 -16.44 -12.55
C CYS A 175 18.86 -17.55 -13.58
N ALA A 176 18.85 -17.23 -14.87
CA ALA A 176 19.12 -18.20 -15.94
C ALA A 176 20.58 -18.67 -15.94
N THR A 177 21.52 -17.81 -15.54
CA THR A 177 22.95 -18.13 -15.48
C THR A 177 23.40 -18.69 -14.14
N ASN A 178 22.77 -18.28 -13.03
CA ASN A 178 23.07 -18.80 -11.69
C ASN A 178 21.82 -18.86 -10.78
N PRO A 179 20.96 -19.88 -10.93
CA PRO A 179 19.67 -19.95 -10.25
C PRO A 179 19.74 -20.17 -8.73
N ASN A 180 20.92 -20.52 -8.19
CA ASN A 180 21.10 -20.81 -6.76
C ASN A 180 21.72 -19.65 -5.98
N GLN A 181 21.98 -18.51 -6.63
CA GLN A 181 22.46 -17.30 -5.97
C GLN A 181 21.29 -16.52 -5.38
N ASN A 182 21.01 -16.75 -4.10
CA ASN A 182 20.02 -15.99 -3.33
C ASN A 182 20.60 -14.63 -2.91
#